data_AF-A0A8B5WGH5-F1
#
_entry.id   AF-A0A8B5WGH5-F1
#
_cell.length_a   1.000
_cell.length_b   1.000
_cell.length_c   1.000
_cell.angle_alpha   90.00
_cell.angle_beta   90.00
_cell.angle_gamma   90.00
#
_symmetry.space_group_name_H-M   'P 1'
#
loop_
_entity.id
_entity.type
_entity.pdbx_description
1 polymer ?
#
loop_
_entity_poly.entity_id
_entity_poly.type
_entity_poly.pdbx_seq_one_letter_code
_entity_poly.pdbx_strand_id
1 'polypeptide(L)'
;MSEEDKGRKPAKRDHGPQGTHVFSRDEVHKLVEEAGSPEGAPSARAQLRGVSVEVKGREFPLSGARFVVGRASACDIILSDSSVSSEHARVTHDAGGWRVVNLLSTNGTFVNDKRVSSEELHHGDRVRFGRVEFVFQDPDQASDRAGAGSTPKSGKHWLPWAVVGVVVIVVALVILL
;
A
#
# COMPACT_ATOMS: atom_id res chain seq x y z
N MET A 1 73.06 -4.03 -10.28
CA MET A 1 72.42 -2.71 -10.38
C MET A 1 71.60 -2.75 -11.65
N SER A 2 70.49 -3.50 -11.71
CA SER A 2 69.29 -3.44 -10.86
C SER A 2 68.72 -2.03 -10.88
N GLU A 3 67.72 -1.78 -11.72
CA GLU A 3 66.48 -1.13 -11.31
C GLU A 3 65.44 -1.27 -12.42
N GLU A 4 64.33 -1.88 -12.01
CA GLU A 4 63.19 -2.32 -12.78
C GLU A 4 62.13 -1.21 -12.68
N ASP A 5 61.88 -0.46 -13.75
CA ASP A 5 60.80 0.55 -13.75
C ASP A 5 59.48 -0.12 -14.14
N LYS A 6 58.74 -0.53 -13.10
CA LYS A 6 57.43 -1.17 -13.18
C LYS A 6 56.39 -0.20 -13.74
N GLY A 7 55.64 -0.70 -14.72
CA GLY A 7 54.55 -0.01 -15.40
C GLY A 7 53.59 0.74 -14.47
N ARG A 8 53.44 2.04 -14.72
CA ARG A 8 52.40 2.87 -14.11
C ARG A 8 51.07 2.62 -14.83
N LYS A 9 50.21 1.81 -14.22
CA LYS A 9 48.81 1.61 -14.65
C LYS A 9 48.08 2.96 -14.56
N PRO A 10 47.36 3.42 -15.61
CA PRO A 10 46.68 4.71 -15.56
C PRO A 10 45.56 4.68 -14.50
N ALA A 11 45.52 5.72 -13.67
CA ALA A 11 44.48 5.93 -12.67
C ALA A 11 43.10 5.99 -13.34
N LYS A 12 42.14 5.24 -12.77
CA LYS A 12 40.74 5.17 -13.19
C LYS A 12 40.16 6.60 -13.20
N ARG A 13 39.70 7.05 -14.36
CA ARG A 13 39.06 8.37 -14.53
C ARG A 13 37.56 8.19 -14.30
N ASP A 14 37.05 8.72 -13.20
CA ASP A 14 35.63 8.56 -12.81
C ASP A 14 34.68 9.64 -13.39
N HIS A 15 35.11 10.47 -14.36
CA HIS A 15 34.31 11.60 -14.87
C HIS A 15 34.36 11.72 -16.40
N GLY A 16 33.18 11.84 -17.03
CA GLY A 16 33.03 12.16 -18.45
C GLY A 16 33.07 13.67 -18.76
N PRO A 17 33.20 14.07 -20.04
CA PRO A 17 33.45 15.45 -20.47
C PRO A 17 32.31 16.47 -20.24
N GLN A 18 31.20 16.05 -19.61
CA GLN A 18 29.99 16.86 -19.40
C GLN A 18 29.45 16.76 -17.94
N GLY A 19 30.27 16.35 -16.96
CA GLY A 19 29.80 16.16 -15.57
C GLY A 19 28.98 14.89 -15.35
N THR A 20 28.94 13.99 -16.35
CA THR A 20 28.34 12.67 -16.20
C THR A 20 29.26 11.78 -15.36
N HIS A 21 28.79 11.43 -14.16
CA HIS A 21 29.42 10.41 -13.33
C HIS A 21 29.01 9.04 -13.84
N VAL A 22 30.01 8.18 -14.11
CA VAL A 22 29.78 6.79 -14.50
C VAL A 22 29.92 5.94 -13.25
N PHE A 23 28.80 5.65 -12.60
CA PHE A 23 28.78 4.78 -11.43
C PHE A 23 28.98 3.33 -11.88
N SER A 24 29.83 2.59 -11.17
CA SER A 24 29.85 1.14 -11.30
C SER A 24 28.57 0.54 -10.70
N ARG A 25 28.15 -0.62 -11.20
CA ARG A 25 26.93 -1.31 -10.71
C ARG A 25 26.96 -1.52 -9.19
N ASP A 26 28.14 -1.81 -8.65
CA ASP A 26 28.34 -2.05 -7.22
C ASP A 26 28.28 -0.75 -6.39
N GLU A 27 28.68 0.37 -6.98
CA GLU A 27 28.64 1.70 -6.36
C GLU A 27 27.23 2.29 -6.37
N VAL A 28 26.43 1.99 -7.41
CA VAL A 28 24.98 2.25 -7.38
C VAL A 28 24.31 1.43 -6.27
N HIS A 29 24.69 0.16 -6.08
CA HIS A 29 24.14 -0.68 -5.02
C HIS A 29 24.47 -0.14 -3.63
N LYS A 30 25.73 0.27 -3.42
CA LYS A 30 26.20 0.88 -2.17
C LYS A 30 25.54 2.22 -1.89
N LEU A 31 25.30 3.06 -2.91
CA LEU A 31 24.56 4.32 -2.76
C LEU A 31 23.08 4.10 -2.46
N VAL A 32 22.47 3.03 -3.00
CA VAL A 32 21.10 2.61 -2.65
C VAL A 32 21.02 2.08 -1.21
N GLU A 33 22.07 1.39 -0.73
CA GLU A 33 22.18 0.93 0.67
C GLU A 33 22.47 2.08 1.65
N GLU A 34 23.32 3.05 1.28
CA GLU A 34 23.71 4.21 2.11
C GLU A 34 22.64 5.32 2.16
N ALA A 35 21.79 5.42 1.14
CA ALA A 35 20.64 6.33 1.13
C ALA A 35 19.50 5.87 2.08
N GLY A 36 19.64 4.69 2.70
CA GLY A 36 18.58 4.02 3.44
C GLY A 36 17.55 3.42 2.47
N SER A 37 17.01 2.26 2.82
CA SER A 37 15.77 1.76 2.20
C SER A 37 14.77 2.90 2.14
N PRO A 38 14.06 3.14 1.02
CA PRO A 38 12.97 4.11 1.01
C PRO A 38 12.03 3.77 2.18
N GLU A 39 12.03 4.61 3.22
CA GLU A 39 11.05 4.55 4.29
C GLU A 39 9.67 4.56 3.61
N GLY A 40 8.96 3.42 3.66
CA GLY A 40 7.66 3.28 3.00
C GLY A 40 7.64 2.58 1.64
N ALA A 41 8.67 1.83 1.24
CA ALA A 41 8.47 0.82 0.19
C ALA A 41 7.54 -0.30 0.68
N PRO A 42 6.60 -0.79 -0.16
CA PRO A 42 5.73 -1.89 0.21
C PRO A 42 6.57 -3.13 0.54
N SER A 43 6.23 -3.77 1.66
CA SER A 43 6.76 -5.09 2.02
C SER A 43 6.68 -6.02 0.81
N ALA A 44 7.81 -6.65 0.47
CA ALA A 44 7.89 -7.59 -0.65
C ALA A 44 6.99 -8.83 -0.43
N ARG A 45 6.41 -8.97 0.78
CA ARG A 45 5.64 -10.12 1.24
C ARG A 45 4.19 -9.78 1.57
N ALA A 46 3.75 -8.54 1.36
CA ALA A 46 2.38 -8.15 1.58
C ALA A 46 1.45 -8.84 0.56
N GLN A 47 0.32 -9.39 1.02
CA GLN A 47 -0.65 -10.07 0.18
C GLN A 47 -2.07 -10.03 0.72
N LEU A 48 -3.05 -10.15 -0.18
CA LEU A 48 -4.44 -10.48 0.15
C LEU A 48 -4.68 -11.98 -0.07
N ARG A 49 -5.00 -12.70 1.00
CA ARG A 49 -5.30 -14.12 0.95
C ARG A 49 -6.81 -14.36 1.03
N GLY A 50 -7.40 -14.94 -0.01
CA GLY A 50 -8.83 -15.17 -0.10
C GLY A 50 -9.33 -16.24 0.87
N VAL A 51 -10.42 -15.92 1.59
CA VAL A 51 -11.03 -16.80 2.59
C VAL A 51 -12.50 -17.13 2.31
N SER A 52 -13.22 -16.29 1.56
CA SER A 52 -14.58 -16.63 1.11
C SER A 52 -14.56 -17.69 0.01
N VAL A 53 -15.70 -18.34 -0.24
CA VAL A 53 -15.82 -19.49 -1.15
C VAL A 53 -15.30 -19.16 -2.55
N GLU A 54 -15.58 -17.94 -3.04
CA GLU A 54 -15.27 -17.49 -4.40
C GLU A 54 -13.77 -17.29 -4.65
N VAL A 55 -13.00 -17.06 -3.58
CA VAL A 55 -11.58 -16.73 -3.65
C VAL A 55 -10.71 -17.61 -2.75
N LYS A 56 -11.28 -18.67 -2.18
CA LYS A 56 -10.61 -19.51 -1.18
C LYS A 56 -9.29 -20.04 -1.72
N GLY A 57 -8.20 -19.75 -1.03
CA GLY A 57 -6.85 -20.20 -1.40
C GLY A 57 -6.21 -19.41 -2.54
N ARG A 58 -6.88 -18.40 -3.10
CA ARG A 58 -6.24 -17.44 -4.01
C ARG A 58 -5.45 -16.44 -3.18
N GLU A 59 -4.25 -16.14 -3.63
CA GLU A 59 -3.37 -15.16 -3.00
C GLU A 59 -3.02 -14.10 -4.04
N PHE A 60 -3.11 -12.83 -3.62
CA PHE A 60 -2.82 -11.68 -4.46
C PHE A 60 -1.64 -10.92 -3.84
N PRO A 61 -0.42 -11.11 -4.36
CA PRO A 61 0.74 -10.37 -3.91
C PRO A 61 0.56 -8.88 -4.17
N LEU A 62 0.88 -8.06 -3.17
CA LEU A 62 0.82 -6.61 -3.26
C LEU A 62 2.24 -6.05 -3.49
N SER A 63 2.89 -6.48 -4.57
CA SER A 63 4.29 -6.15 -4.90
C SER A 63 4.55 -4.73 -5.39
N GLY A 64 3.60 -3.82 -5.23
CA GLY A 64 3.63 -2.45 -5.76
C GLY A 64 2.93 -1.49 -4.80
N ALA A 65 2.92 -0.20 -5.11
CA ALA A 65 2.36 0.80 -4.20
C ALA A 65 0.83 0.96 -4.31
N ARG A 66 0.19 0.40 -5.33
CA ARG A 66 -1.22 0.65 -5.63
C ARG A 66 -1.86 -0.49 -6.42
N PHE A 67 -3.04 -0.89 -5.97
CA PHE A 67 -3.87 -1.92 -6.59
C PHE A 67 -5.33 -1.48 -6.60
N VAL A 68 -6.00 -1.60 -7.74
CA VAL A 68 -7.44 -1.46 -7.88
C VAL A 68 -8.07 -2.84 -7.80
N VAL A 69 -9.02 -2.98 -6.87
CA VAL A 69 -9.81 -4.19 -6.68
C VAL A 69 -11.18 -3.96 -7.28
N GLY A 70 -11.67 -4.87 -8.11
CA GLY A 70 -12.97 -4.73 -8.74
C GLY A 70 -13.34 -5.88 -9.67
N ARG A 71 -14.51 -5.77 -10.28
CA ARG A 71 -15.03 -6.77 -11.22
C ARG A 71 -14.58 -6.53 -12.66
N ALA A 72 -14.21 -5.29 -13.01
CA ALA A 72 -13.75 -4.97 -14.35
C ALA A 72 -12.42 -5.66 -14.68
N SER A 73 -12.23 -6.03 -15.94
CA SER A 73 -10.99 -6.66 -16.42
C SER A 73 -9.77 -5.73 -16.37
N ALA A 74 -9.99 -4.41 -16.23
CA ALA A 74 -8.93 -3.42 -16.08
C ALA A 74 -8.39 -3.29 -14.64
N CYS A 75 -9.00 -3.98 -13.66
CA CYS A 75 -8.53 -3.97 -12.28
C CYS A 75 -7.30 -4.86 -12.10
N ASP A 76 -6.41 -4.48 -11.18
CA ASP A 76 -5.25 -5.28 -10.81
C ASP A 76 -5.66 -6.58 -10.09
N ILE A 77 -6.72 -6.51 -9.27
CA ILE A 77 -7.32 -7.66 -8.58
C ILE A 77 -8.76 -7.83 -9.08
N ILE A 78 -8.94 -8.81 -9.96
CA ILE A 78 -10.21 -9.09 -10.62
C ILE A 78 -11.03 -10.10 -9.81
N LEU A 79 -12.20 -9.65 -9.35
CA LEU A 79 -13.18 -10.45 -8.60
C LEU A 79 -14.46 -10.59 -9.43
N SER A 80 -14.80 -11.82 -9.85
CA SER A 80 -15.94 -12.09 -10.74
C SER A 80 -17.32 -12.01 -10.05
N ASP A 81 -17.36 -11.74 -8.74
CA ASP A 81 -18.58 -11.75 -7.95
C ASP A 81 -19.48 -10.53 -8.24
N SER A 82 -20.78 -10.75 -8.34
CA SER A 82 -21.76 -9.72 -8.70
C SER A 82 -21.95 -8.66 -7.61
N SER A 83 -21.58 -8.95 -6.37
CA SER A 83 -21.57 -7.96 -5.28
C SER A 83 -20.39 -6.99 -5.36
N VAL A 84 -19.43 -7.21 -6.26
CA VAL A 84 -18.27 -6.36 -6.45
C VAL A 84 -18.50 -5.38 -7.61
N SER A 85 -18.46 -4.07 -7.32
CA SER A 85 -18.47 -3.01 -8.33
C SER A 85 -17.31 -3.12 -9.33
N SER A 86 -17.48 -2.52 -10.53
CA SER A 86 -16.47 -2.55 -11.60
C SER A 86 -15.09 -2.09 -11.12
N GLU A 87 -15.04 -0.94 -10.44
CA GLU A 87 -13.93 -0.50 -9.59
C GLU A 87 -14.49 -0.38 -8.17
N HIS A 88 -14.07 -1.23 -7.25
CA HIS A 88 -14.71 -1.37 -5.94
C HIS A 88 -13.93 -0.64 -4.85
N ALA A 89 -12.63 -0.90 -4.79
CA ALA A 89 -11.74 -0.35 -3.80
C ALA A 89 -10.35 -0.19 -4.38
N ARG A 90 -9.52 0.56 -3.67
CA ARG A 90 -8.10 0.69 -3.94
C ARG A 90 -7.32 0.33 -2.70
N VAL A 91 -6.30 -0.49 -2.85
CA VAL A 91 -5.31 -0.78 -1.82
C VAL A 91 -4.05 -0.02 -2.20
N THR A 92 -3.52 0.79 -1.28
CA THR A 92 -2.32 1.59 -1.50
C THR A 92 -1.33 1.42 -0.37
N HIS A 93 -0.05 1.53 -0.70
CA HIS A 93 1.03 1.68 0.26
C HIS A 93 1.59 3.10 0.16
N ASP A 94 1.62 3.82 1.28
CA ASP A 94 2.27 5.11 1.41
C ASP A 94 3.22 5.12 2.62
N ALA A 95 3.80 6.27 2.97
CA ALA A 95 4.71 6.38 4.12
C ALA A 95 4.06 5.96 5.46
N GLY A 96 2.74 6.00 5.56
CA GLY A 96 1.97 5.53 6.71
C GLY A 96 1.58 4.05 6.63
N GLY A 97 2.06 3.30 5.65
CA GLY A 97 1.81 1.87 5.48
C GLY A 97 0.66 1.55 4.51
N TRP A 98 0.09 0.35 4.67
CA TRP A 98 -1.00 -0.13 3.82
C TRP A 98 -2.34 0.49 4.20
N ARG A 99 -3.13 0.84 3.19
CA ARG A 99 -4.46 1.42 3.34
C ARG A 99 -5.41 0.87 2.29
N VAL A 100 -6.66 0.69 2.67
CA VAL A 100 -7.77 0.42 1.75
C VAL A 100 -8.68 1.64 1.65
N VAL A 101 -9.09 1.99 0.44
CA VAL A 101 -9.99 3.11 0.14
C VAL A 101 -11.15 2.59 -0.70
N ASN A 102 -12.38 2.78 -0.23
CA ASN A 102 -13.59 2.41 -0.96
C ASN A 102 -13.85 3.41 -2.10
N LEU A 103 -13.98 2.92 -3.34
CA LEU A 103 -14.23 3.76 -4.52
C LEU A 103 -15.73 3.92 -4.80
N LEU A 104 -16.49 4.33 -3.77
CA LEU A 104 -17.95 4.48 -3.84
C LEU A 104 -18.68 3.19 -4.30
N SER A 105 -18.15 2.02 -3.92
CA SER A 105 -18.77 0.74 -4.25
C SER A 105 -20.20 0.62 -3.72
N THR A 106 -21.03 -0.11 -4.45
CA THR A 106 -22.45 -0.29 -4.13
C THR A 106 -22.67 -1.01 -2.80
N ASN A 107 -21.95 -2.13 -2.58
CA ASN A 107 -22.11 -2.96 -1.39
C ASN A 107 -21.14 -2.59 -0.25
N GLY A 108 -20.18 -1.70 -0.52
CA GLY A 108 -19.21 -1.22 0.46
C GLY A 108 -17.98 -2.11 0.62
N THR A 109 -16.95 -1.49 1.17
CA THR A 109 -15.73 -2.14 1.65
C THR A 109 -15.76 -2.21 3.17
N PHE A 110 -15.30 -3.32 3.74
CA PHE A 110 -15.28 -3.56 5.18
C PHE A 110 -13.89 -3.99 5.62
N VAL A 111 -13.47 -3.54 6.81
CA VAL A 111 -12.28 -4.02 7.52
C VAL A 111 -12.73 -4.45 8.91
N ASN A 112 -12.50 -5.72 9.26
CA ASN A 112 -12.94 -6.33 10.52
C ASN A 112 -14.45 -6.05 10.80
N ASP A 113 -15.29 -6.35 9.80
CA ASP A 113 -16.75 -6.16 9.79
C ASP A 113 -17.28 -4.72 9.91
N LYS A 114 -16.39 -3.73 10.04
CA LYS A 114 -16.75 -2.32 9.99
C LYS A 114 -16.72 -1.82 8.55
N ARG A 115 -17.79 -1.17 8.10
CA ARG A 115 -17.84 -0.51 6.78
C ARG A 115 -16.93 0.73 6.80
N VAL A 116 -16.04 0.86 5.82
CA VAL A 116 -15.03 1.93 5.78
C VAL A 116 -15.04 2.67 4.45
N SER A 117 -14.74 3.97 4.50
CA SER A 117 -14.38 4.76 3.31
C SER A 117 -12.88 4.75 3.05
N SER A 118 -12.09 4.78 4.12
CA SER A 118 -10.63 4.68 4.13
C SER A 118 -10.19 4.13 5.49
N GLU A 119 -9.33 3.12 5.51
CA GLU A 119 -8.83 2.51 6.74
C GLU A 119 -7.42 1.94 6.51
N GLU A 120 -6.57 2.06 7.51
CA GLU A 120 -5.22 1.46 7.55
C GLU A 120 -5.33 -0.06 7.71
N LEU A 121 -4.53 -0.81 6.95
CA LEU A 121 -4.48 -2.27 7.01
C LEU A 121 -3.31 -2.74 7.85
N HIS A 122 -3.58 -3.73 8.70
CA HIS A 122 -2.58 -4.41 9.50
C HIS A 122 -2.59 -5.89 9.24
N HIS A 123 -1.42 -6.50 9.45
CA HIS A 123 -1.29 -7.95 9.40
C HIS A 123 -2.42 -8.65 10.18
N GLY A 124 -3.15 -9.53 9.49
CA GLY A 124 -4.26 -10.31 10.04
C GLY A 124 -5.64 -9.69 9.87
N ASP A 125 -5.75 -8.44 9.40
CA ASP A 125 -7.04 -7.78 9.20
C ASP A 125 -7.90 -8.51 8.15
N ARG A 126 -9.19 -8.66 8.44
CA ARG A 126 -10.18 -9.18 7.50
C ARG A 126 -10.70 -8.05 6.63
N VAL A 127 -10.48 -8.15 5.33
CA VAL A 127 -10.92 -7.16 4.35
C VAL A 127 -11.99 -7.78 3.47
N ARG A 128 -13.14 -7.12 3.33
CA ARG A 128 -14.26 -7.63 2.53
C ARG A 128 -14.72 -6.60 1.51
N PHE A 129 -14.82 -7.02 0.25
CA PHE A 129 -15.31 -6.24 -0.88
C PHE A 129 -16.66 -6.83 -1.32
N GLY A 130 -17.76 -6.16 -0.98
CA GLY A 130 -19.09 -6.76 -1.10
C GLY A 130 -19.21 -8.03 -0.24
N ARG A 131 -19.31 -9.20 -0.87
CA ARG A 131 -19.36 -10.52 -0.22
C ARG A 131 -18.02 -11.26 -0.24
N VAL A 132 -17.05 -10.79 -1.02
CA VAL A 132 -15.76 -11.47 -1.18
C VAL A 132 -14.81 -11.07 -0.06
N GLU A 133 -14.29 -12.05 0.67
CA GLU A 133 -13.50 -11.82 1.88
C GLU A 133 -12.06 -12.30 1.74
N PHE A 134 -11.14 -11.49 2.28
CA PHE A 134 -9.70 -11.69 2.32
C PHE A 134 -9.16 -11.49 3.74
N VAL A 135 -8.01 -12.09 4.01
CA VAL A 135 -7.15 -11.71 5.13
C VAL A 135 -5.92 -11.00 4.54
N PHE A 136 -5.65 -9.80 5.04
CA PHE A 136 -4.43 -9.07 4.72
C PHE A 136 -3.26 -9.66 5.50
N GLN A 137 -2.17 -9.98 4.81
CA GLN A 137 -0.98 -10.56 5.42
C GLN A 137 0.21 -9.70 5.03
N ASP A 138 0.89 -9.16 6.03
CA ASP A 138 2.18 -8.49 5.88
C ASP A 138 3.11 -8.95 7.03
N PRO A 139 3.93 -9.98 6.82
CA PRO A 139 4.79 -10.52 7.87
C PRO A 139 5.78 -9.49 8.44
N ASP A 140 6.22 -8.53 7.62
CA ASP A 140 7.21 -7.55 8.00
C ASP A 140 6.59 -6.55 9.02
N GLN A 141 5.33 -6.17 8.80
CA GLN A 141 4.56 -5.37 9.76
C GLN A 141 4.32 -6.09 11.10
N ALA A 142 4.23 -7.43 11.09
CA ALA A 142 4.07 -8.23 12.29
C ALA A 142 5.36 -8.31 13.13
N SER A 143 6.53 -8.42 12.48
CA SER A 143 7.83 -8.39 13.14
C SER A 143 8.15 -7.04 13.78
N ASP A 144 7.83 -5.92 13.11
CA ASP A 144 8.11 -4.57 13.62
C ASP A 144 7.32 -4.29 14.90
N ARG A 145 6.06 -4.75 14.98
CA ARG A 145 5.23 -4.64 16.18
C ARG A 145 5.63 -5.58 17.31
N ALA A 146 6.20 -6.76 17.02
CA ALA A 146 6.65 -7.66 18.07
C ALA A 146 7.86 -7.10 18.85
N GLY A 147 8.65 -6.20 18.25
CA GLY A 147 9.73 -5.47 18.92
C GLY A 147 9.27 -4.24 19.72
N ALA A 148 8.09 -3.68 19.41
CA ALA A 148 7.52 -2.51 20.07
C ALA A 148 6.40 -2.93 21.04
N GLY A 149 6.68 -2.92 22.35
CA GLY A 149 5.78 -3.36 23.43
C GLY A 149 4.29 -3.07 23.20
N SER A 150 3.48 -4.11 23.29
CA SER A 150 2.09 -4.16 22.81
C SER A 150 1.12 -3.37 23.70
N THR A 151 0.48 -2.33 23.15
CA THR A 151 -0.88 -1.95 23.54
C THR A 151 -1.84 -2.27 22.40
N PRO A 152 -2.91 -3.05 22.61
CA PRO A 152 -3.93 -3.28 21.59
C PRO A 152 -4.60 -1.96 21.19
N LYS A 153 -4.84 -1.78 19.87
CA LYS A 153 -5.55 -0.63 19.29
C LYS A 153 -7.02 -0.67 19.76
N SER A 154 -7.27 -0.11 20.95
CA SER A 154 -8.61 0.16 21.48
C SER A 154 -9.38 1.01 20.48
N GLY A 155 -10.59 0.55 20.13
CA GLY A 155 -11.44 1.15 19.12
C GLY A 155 -11.65 2.64 19.35
N LYS A 156 -11.12 3.47 18.44
CA LYS A 156 -11.28 4.92 18.52
C LYS A 156 -12.64 5.30 17.92
N HIS A 157 -13.69 5.11 18.71
CA HIS A 157 -14.97 5.79 18.57
C HIS A 157 -15.13 6.73 19.76
N TRP A 158 -14.63 7.96 19.64
CA TRP A 158 -14.98 9.06 20.55
C TRP A 158 -15.16 10.34 19.73
N LEU A 159 -16.38 10.47 19.20
CA LEU A 159 -17.14 11.69 18.86
C LEU A 159 -16.62 12.68 17.78
N PRO A 160 -17.50 13.49 17.15
CA PRO A 160 -17.82 13.33 15.73
C PRO A 160 -17.48 14.58 14.90
N TRP A 161 -16.79 14.40 13.77
CA TRP A 161 -16.62 15.45 12.75
C TRP A 161 -17.79 15.48 11.75
N ALA A 162 -18.94 14.92 12.14
CA ALA A 162 -20.20 15.02 11.40
C ALA A 162 -20.82 16.42 11.51
N VAL A 163 -20.12 17.47 11.07
CA VAL A 163 -20.69 18.81 10.87
C VAL A 163 -19.98 19.52 9.71
N VAL A 164 -20.10 19.03 8.47
CA VAL A 164 -19.99 19.90 7.27
C VAL A 164 -20.98 19.48 6.14
N GLY A 165 -21.67 18.34 6.24
CA GLY A 165 -22.53 17.84 5.15
C GLY A 165 -24.02 18.21 5.18
N VAL A 166 -24.51 19.05 6.11
CA VAL A 166 -25.97 19.25 6.33
C VAL A 166 -26.46 20.69 6.12
N VAL A 167 -25.61 21.63 5.67
CA VAL A 167 -26.03 23.06 5.55
C VAL A 167 -26.73 23.40 4.21
N VAL A 168 -26.86 22.48 3.25
CA VAL A 168 -27.42 22.83 1.92
C VAL A 168 -28.92 22.49 1.73
N ILE A 169 -29.59 21.80 2.64
CA ILE A 169 -30.99 21.33 2.40
C ILE A 169 -32.08 22.14 3.14
N VAL A 170 -31.75 23.07 4.05
CA VAL A 170 -32.78 23.77 4.86
C VAL A 170 -33.21 25.15 4.30
N VAL A 171 -32.55 25.70 3.28
CA VAL A 171 -32.92 27.02 2.72
C VAL A 171 -34.09 26.96 1.71
N ALA A 172 -34.55 25.77 1.30
CA ALA A 172 -35.58 25.64 0.26
C ALA A 172 -37.05 25.66 0.73
N LEU A 173 -37.34 25.76 2.04
CA LEU A 173 -38.71 25.54 2.55
C LEU A 173 -39.34 26.70 3.35
N VAL A 174 -38.76 27.90 3.30
CA VAL A 174 -39.35 29.11 3.95
C VAL A 174 -39.78 30.18 2.92
N ILE A 175 -39.73 29.90 1.62
CA ILE A 175 -40.24 30.81 0.57
C ILE A 175 -41.68 30.42 0.14
N LEU A 176 -42.36 29.53 0.85
CA LEU A 176 -43.75 29.19 0.53
C LEU A 176 -44.71 28.99 1.71
N LEU A 177 -44.50 29.71 2.81
CA LEU A 177 -45.51 29.99 3.83
C LEU A 177 -45.36 31.42 4.36
#